data_AF-K2AQW6-F1
#
_entry.id   AF-K2AQW6-F1
#
_cell.length_a   1.000
_cell.length_b   1.000
_cell.length_c   1.000
_cell.angle_alpha   90.00
_cell.angle_beta   90.00
_cell.angle_gamma   90.00
#
_symmetry.space_group_name_H-M   'P 1'
#
loop_
_entity.id
_entity.type
_entity.pdbx_description
1 polymer ?
#
loop_
_entity_poly.entity_id
_entity_poly.type
_entity_poly.pdbx_seq_one_letter_code
_entity_poly.pdbx_strand_id
1 'polypeptide(L)'
;MWKRHWKNIEKTNNQLTRINIMELREIIRIFWNGRRLFSGIVLVFVASGLLFFVLQPDLYSANLMLNVTRKGVQATDGYRYDDFYRLQADERFADTVVRWVGSPQVAESIYGDAGVSFRGSIEARRLSSQMIEVVFDLKNKDDAGKISTSVLRTLNLQTEKLDEFQKEDTWFVLVANEPYVSEKRLGLWIVLAFSAMLGLFFGAWGVMIGNYLKR
;
A
#
# COMPACT_ATOMS: atom_id res chain seq x y z
N MET A 1 -35.34 22.79 59.19
CA MET A 1 -34.05 22.98 58.46
C MET A 1 -34.00 22.29 57.10
N TRP A 2 -34.71 21.17 56.88
CA TRP A 2 -34.68 20.39 55.63
C TRP A 2 -35.30 21.05 54.37
N LYS A 3 -36.34 21.90 54.50
CA LYS A 3 -37.00 22.53 53.34
C LYS A 3 -36.10 23.49 52.55
N ARG A 4 -35.05 24.06 53.16
CA ARG A 4 -34.10 24.93 52.45
C ARG A 4 -33.11 24.15 51.58
N HIS A 5 -32.78 22.91 51.96
CA HIS A 5 -31.82 22.08 51.22
C HIS A 5 -32.44 21.56 49.91
N TRP A 6 -33.72 21.16 49.97
CA TRP A 6 -34.45 20.68 48.78
C TRP A 6 -34.66 21.77 47.72
N LYS A 7 -34.95 23.00 48.15
CA LYS A 7 -35.16 24.14 47.24
C LYS A 7 -33.90 24.57 46.48
N ASN A 8 -32.72 24.29 47.03
CA ASN A 8 -31.44 24.55 46.35
C ASN A 8 -31.13 23.47 45.30
N ILE A 9 -31.45 22.20 45.56
CA ILE A 9 -31.27 21.10 44.60
C ILE A 9 -32.15 21.31 43.35
N GLU A 10 -33.39 21.78 43.54
CA GLU A 10 -34.32 22.11 42.44
C GLU A 10 -33.83 23.30 41.60
N LYS A 11 -33.23 24.31 42.23
CA LYS A 11 -32.64 25.46 41.53
C LYS A 11 -31.42 25.06 40.70
N THR A 12 -30.58 24.16 41.19
CA THR A 12 -29.44 23.62 40.43
C THR A 12 -29.88 22.72 39.28
N ASN A 13 -30.95 21.93 39.43
CA ASN A 13 -31.49 21.12 38.34
C ASN A 13 -32.14 21.96 37.22
N ASN A 14 -32.73 23.11 37.55
CA ASN A 14 -33.26 24.05 36.55
C ASN A 14 -32.17 24.89 35.84
N GLN A 15 -30.97 24.99 36.41
CA GLN A 15 -29.83 25.63 35.75
C GLN A 15 -29.12 24.67 34.79
N LEU A 16 -29.04 23.38 35.13
CA LEU A 16 -28.41 22.35 34.30
C LEU A 16 -29.26 21.94 33.07
N THR A 17 -30.55 22.23 33.06
CA THR A 17 -31.46 21.98 31.92
C THR A 17 -31.49 23.10 30.87
N ARG A 18 -30.77 24.20 31.08
CA ARG A 18 -30.51 25.22 30.03
C ARG A 18 -29.29 24.89 29.17
N ILE A 19 -29.16 23.63 28.77
CA ILE A 19 -28.38 23.33 27.57
C ILE A 19 -29.25 23.83 26.42
N ASN A 20 -28.97 25.04 25.92
CA ASN A 20 -29.59 25.58 24.70
C ASN A 20 -29.28 24.59 23.58
N ILE A 21 -30.21 23.68 23.30
CA ILE A 21 -30.16 22.85 22.09
C ILE A 21 -30.21 23.84 20.94
N MET A 22 -29.11 23.98 20.19
CA MET A 22 -29.12 24.79 18.98
C MET A 22 -30.22 24.23 18.08
N GLU A 23 -31.24 25.05 17.81
CA GLU A 23 -32.24 24.64 16.83
C GLU A 23 -31.58 24.46 15.47
N LEU A 24 -32.03 23.46 14.71
CA LEU A 24 -31.54 23.19 13.35
C LEU A 24 -31.53 24.45 12.47
N ARG A 25 -32.48 25.35 12.69
CA ARG A 25 -32.59 26.65 12.03
C ARG A 25 -31.40 27.57 12.30
N GLU A 26 -30.85 27.56 13.51
CA GLU A 26 -29.66 28.34 13.86
C GLU A 26 -28.42 27.79 13.17
N ILE A 27 -28.25 26.47 13.13
CA ILE A 27 -27.13 25.82 12.42
C ILE A 27 -27.17 26.19 10.94
N ILE A 28 -28.34 26.10 10.29
CA ILE A 28 -28.51 26.49 8.88
C ILE A 28 -28.15 27.96 8.67
N ARG A 29 -28.57 28.86 9.57
CA ARG A 29 -28.26 30.29 9.48
C ARG A 29 -26.76 30.57 9.60
N ILE A 30 -26.06 29.87 10.50
CA ILE A 30 -24.61 29.98 10.67
C ILE A 30 -23.89 29.61 9.36
N PHE A 31 -24.27 28.48 8.74
CA PHE A 31 -23.70 28.06 7.46
C PHE A 31 -24.01 29.01 6.32
N TRP A 32 -25.23 29.55 6.26
CA TRP A 32 -25.62 30.51 5.24
C TRP A 32 -24.78 31.80 5.29
N ASN A 33 -24.54 32.31 6.51
CA ASN A 33 -23.70 33.49 6.74
C ASN A 33 -22.21 33.18 6.49
N GLY A 34 -21.77 31.97 6.82
CA GLY A 34 -20.40 31.49 6.65
C GLY A 34 -20.04 31.03 5.23
N ARG A 35 -20.95 31.08 4.26
CA ARG A 35 -20.76 30.47 2.93
C ARG A 35 -19.47 30.87 2.21
N ARG A 36 -19.03 32.13 2.32
CA ARG A 36 -17.78 32.60 1.70
C ARG A 36 -16.54 31.94 2.33
N LEU A 37 -16.53 31.82 3.67
CA LEU A 37 -15.45 31.15 4.40
C LEU A 37 -15.44 29.66 4.07
N PHE A 38 -16.62 29.02 4.07
CA PHE A 38 -16.78 27.62 3.70
C PHE A 38 -16.25 27.32 2.31
N SER A 39 -16.76 28.04 1.29
CA SER A 39 -16.32 27.85 -0.09
C SER A 39 -14.84 28.16 -0.28
N GLY A 40 -14.30 29.17 0.43
CA GLY A 40 -12.87 29.48 0.42
C GLY A 40 -12.02 28.33 0.93
N ILE A 41 -12.37 27.73 2.07
CA ILE A 41 -11.66 26.57 2.62
C ILE A 41 -11.73 25.39 1.66
N VAL A 42 -12.93 25.04 1.19
CA VAL A 42 -13.10 23.93 0.23
C VAL A 42 -12.25 24.15 -1.02
N LEU A 43 -12.26 25.37 -1.58
CA LEU A 43 -11.47 25.71 -2.77
C LEU A 43 -9.97 25.59 -2.52
N VAL A 44 -9.48 26.03 -1.37
CA VAL A 44 -8.05 25.88 -0.99
C VAL A 44 -7.65 24.41 -0.93
N PHE A 45 -8.48 23.54 -0.34
CA PHE A 45 -8.19 22.11 -0.30
C PHE A 45 -8.20 21.47 -1.69
N VAL A 46 -9.18 21.79 -2.53
CA VAL A 46 -9.24 21.30 -3.92
C VAL A 46 -8.04 21.78 -4.73
N ALA A 47 -7.67 23.06 -4.61
CA ALA A 47 -6.49 23.62 -5.28
C ALA A 47 -5.18 22.97 -4.78
N SER A 48 -5.08 22.70 -3.48
CA SER A 48 -3.94 21.98 -2.90
C SER A 48 -3.86 20.54 -3.40
N GLY A 49 -5.01 19.87 -3.56
CA GLY A 49 -5.09 18.54 -4.16
C GLY A 49 -4.63 18.51 -5.62
N LEU A 50 -5.05 19.50 -6.41
CA LEU A 50 -4.56 19.68 -7.80
C LEU A 50 -3.06 19.93 -7.85
N LEU A 51 -2.55 20.79 -6.97
CA LEU A 51 -1.12 21.07 -6.89
C LEU A 51 -0.33 19.81 -6.51
N PHE A 52 -0.83 19.05 -5.53
CA PHE A 52 -0.25 17.76 -5.14
C PHE A 52 -0.22 16.77 -6.30
N PHE A 53 -1.30 16.68 -7.09
CA PHE A 53 -1.36 15.80 -8.26
C PHE A 53 -0.31 16.17 -9.32
N VAL A 54 -0.13 17.46 -9.61
CA VAL A 54 0.86 17.93 -10.58
C VAL A 54 2.30 17.72 -10.09
N LEU A 55 2.53 17.82 -8.78
CA LEU A 55 3.85 17.63 -8.17
C LEU A 55 4.15 16.17 -7.79
N GLN A 56 3.23 15.23 -8.04
CA GLN A 56 3.44 13.83 -7.70
C GLN A 56 4.62 13.27 -8.51
N PRO A 57 5.63 12.64 -7.86
CA PRO A 57 6.77 12.08 -8.57
C PRO A 57 6.35 10.87 -9.42
N ASP A 58 7.07 10.70 -10.51
CA ASP A 58 6.90 9.56 -11.41
C ASP A 58 7.51 8.33 -10.79
N LEU A 59 6.63 7.54 -10.19
CA LEU A 59 6.94 6.22 -9.67
C LEU A 59 6.23 5.20 -10.54
N TYR A 60 6.97 4.15 -10.88
CA TYR A 60 6.47 3.00 -11.60
C TYR A 60 6.56 1.79 -10.69
N SER A 61 5.69 0.82 -10.94
CA SER A 61 5.75 -0.49 -10.30
C SER A 61 5.84 -1.54 -11.38
N ALA A 62 6.87 -2.37 -11.31
CA ALA A 62 7.06 -3.49 -12.20
C ALA A 62 6.71 -4.80 -11.49
N ASN A 63 6.08 -5.68 -12.23
CA ASN A 63 5.66 -6.99 -11.80
C ASN A 63 6.37 -8.05 -12.64
N LEU A 64 7.18 -8.87 -11.99
CA LEU A 64 7.93 -9.96 -12.58
C LEU A 64 7.36 -11.30 -12.12
N MET A 65 6.91 -12.09 -13.08
CA MET A 65 6.45 -13.46 -12.84
C MET A 65 7.62 -14.42 -12.92
N LEU A 66 7.87 -15.14 -11.84
CA LEU A 66 8.83 -16.23 -11.75
C LEU A 66 8.10 -17.57 -11.65
N ASN A 67 8.64 -18.57 -12.35
CA ASN A 67 8.16 -19.94 -12.30
C ASN A 67 9.27 -20.87 -11.81
N VAL A 68 8.94 -21.74 -10.86
CA VAL A 68 9.80 -22.79 -10.34
C VAL A 68 9.72 -23.99 -11.28
N THR A 69 10.86 -24.38 -11.84
CA THR A 69 11.02 -25.56 -12.70
C THR A 69 12.24 -26.38 -12.28
N ARG A 70 12.60 -27.41 -13.05
CA ARG A 70 13.73 -28.31 -12.76
C ARG A 70 14.62 -28.49 -13.99
N LYS A 71 15.94 -28.66 -13.77
CA LYS A 71 16.96 -28.84 -14.84
C LYS A 71 16.87 -30.21 -15.55
N GLY A 72 16.12 -31.18 -15.04
CA GLY A 72 16.06 -32.55 -15.57
C GLY A 72 14.69 -33.22 -15.47
N VAL A 73 14.52 -34.32 -16.21
CA VAL A 73 13.32 -35.18 -16.20
C VAL A 73 13.69 -36.51 -15.54
N GLN A 74 13.07 -36.82 -14.40
CA GLN A 74 13.24 -38.12 -13.74
C GLN A 74 12.26 -39.12 -14.35
N ALA A 75 12.77 -40.19 -14.96
CA ALA A 75 11.95 -41.31 -15.42
C ALA A 75 11.87 -42.34 -14.28
N THR A 76 10.74 -42.38 -13.56
CA THR A 76 10.48 -43.38 -12.51
C THR A 76 9.11 -44.02 -12.72
N ASP A 77 9.05 -45.35 -12.63
CA ASP A 77 7.82 -46.15 -12.83
C ASP A 77 6.80 -46.04 -11.66
N GLY A 78 7.16 -45.32 -10.58
CA GLY A 78 6.36 -45.09 -9.38
C GLY A 78 5.63 -43.73 -9.35
N TYR A 79 4.94 -43.40 -10.44
CA TYR A 79 4.53 -42.04 -10.81
C TYR A 79 3.67 -41.25 -9.79
N ARG A 80 2.76 -41.88 -9.05
CA ARG A 80 1.73 -41.14 -8.29
C ARG A 80 2.16 -40.60 -6.92
N TYR A 81 3.12 -41.26 -6.25
CA TYR A 81 3.57 -40.83 -4.92
C TYR A 81 4.65 -39.76 -5.01
N ASP A 82 5.47 -39.82 -6.05
CA ASP A 82 6.54 -38.88 -6.33
C ASP A 82 5.98 -37.48 -6.69
N ASP A 83 4.92 -37.40 -7.50
CA ASP A 83 4.29 -36.13 -7.88
C ASP A 83 3.79 -35.30 -6.69
N PHE A 84 3.25 -35.95 -5.65
CA PHE A 84 2.76 -35.25 -4.45
C PHE A 84 3.91 -34.64 -3.62
N TYR A 85 5.01 -35.37 -3.45
CA TYR A 85 6.19 -34.85 -2.75
C TYR A 85 6.92 -33.81 -3.58
N ARG A 86 6.95 -33.96 -4.90
CA ARG A 86 7.50 -32.96 -5.82
C ARG A 86 6.73 -31.66 -5.75
N LEU A 87 5.40 -31.71 -5.77
CA LEU A 87 4.58 -30.50 -5.62
C LEU A 87 4.84 -29.81 -4.28
N GLN A 88 4.90 -30.56 -3.17
CA GLN A 88 5.24 -29.97 -1.86
C GLN A 88 6.66 -29.37 -1.84
N ALA A 89 7.62 -30.04 -2.47
CA ALA A 89 8.99 -29.53 -2.56
C ALA A 89 9.03 -28.21 -3.34
N ASP A 90 8.31 -28.14 -4.47
CA ASP A 90 8.17 -26.92 -5.28
C ASP A 90 7.52 -25.79 -4.46
N GLU A 91 6.48 -26.09 -3.65
CA GLU A 91 5.84 -25.12 -2.75
C GLU A 91 6.80 -24.57 -1.70
N ARG A 92 7.55 -25.45 -1.03
CA ARG A 92 8.52 -25.05 0.00
C ARG A 92 9.68 -24.27 -0.60
N PHE A 93 10.10 -24.63 -1.80
CA PHE A 93 11.11 -23.90 -2.53
C PHE A 93 10.60 -22.52 -2.93
N ALA A 94 9.36 -22.40 -3.42
CA ALA A 94 8.76 -21.12 -3.76
C ALA A 94 8.65 -20.19 -2.53
N ASP A 95 8.23 -20.71 -1.38
CA ASP A 95 8.23 -19.97 -0.11
C ASP A 95 9.64 -19.51 0.30
N THR A 96 10.67 -20.31 0.00
CA THR A 96 12.08 -19.96 0.26
C THR A 96 12.52 -18.80 -0.62
N VAL A 97 12.20 -18.83 -1.92
CA VAL A 97 12.49 -17.75 -2.86
C VAL A 97 11.81 -16.45 -2.44
N VAL A 98 10.55 -16.50 -1.99
CA VAL A 98 9.85 -15.33 -1.45
C VAL A 98 10.59 -14.72 -0.26
N ARG A 99 11.05 -15.56 0.68
CA ARG A 99 11.84 -15.10 1.84
C ARG A 99 13.20 -14.53 1.44
N TRP A 100 13.83 -15.07 0.41
CA TRP A 100 15.06 -14.52 -0.13
C TRP A 100 14.85 -13.12 -0.67
N VAL A 101 13.83 -12.90 -1.52
CA VAL A 101 13.55 -11.55 -2.05
C VAL A 101 13.26 -10.55 -0.93
N GLY A 102 12.57 -10.98 0.13
CA GLY A 102 12.31 -10.14 1.31
C GLY A 102 13.54 -9.85 2.19
N SER A 103 14.69 -10.50 1.95
CA SER A 103 15.92 -10.26 2.70
C SER A 103 16.64 -8.99 2.20
N PRO A 104 17.03 -8.06 3.10
CA PRO A 104 17.76 -6.85 2.72
C PRO A 104 19.05 -7.13 1.93
N GLN A 105 19.75 -8.23 2.26
CA GLN A 105 21.00 -8.62 1.58
C GLN A 105 20.76 -9.02 0.11
N VAL A 106 19.69 -9.77 -0.15
CA VAL A 106 19.35 -10.20 -1.51
C VAL A 106 18.84 -9.02 -2.31
N ALA A 107 18.00 -8.17 -1.71
CA ALA A 107 17.54 -6.93 -2.33
C ALA A 107 18.72 -6.02 -2.73
N GLU A 108 19.72 -5.86 -1.86
CA GLU A 108 20.93 -5.09 -2.19
C GLU A 108 21.73 -5.73 -3.32
N SER A 109 21.87 -7.06 -3.32
CA SER A 109 22.53 -7.79 -4.40
C SER A 109 21.83 -7.56 -5.75
N ILE A 110 20.50 -7.61 -5.77
CA ILE A 110 19.70 -7.39 -6.99
C ILE A 110 19.90 -5.97 -7.52
N TYR A 111 19.75 -4.94 -6.68
CA TYR A 111 19.93 -3.57 -7.15
C TYR A 111 21.38 -3.26 -7.53
N GLY A 112 22.35 -3.84 -6.80
CA GLY A 112 23.78 -3.71 -7.11
C GLY A 112 24.15 -4.32 -8.45
N ASP A 113 23.72 -5.55 -8.72
CA ASP A 113 23.98 -6.26 -9.98
C ASP A 113 23.18 -5.66 -11.16
N ALA A 114 22.01 -5.08 -10.92
CA ALA A 114 21.26 -4.33 -11.94
C ALA A 114 21.92 -3.00 -12.34
N GLY A 115 22.84 -2.46 -11.54
CA GLY A 115 23.53 -1.20 -11.81
C GLY A 115 22.61 0.03 -11.77
N VAL A 116 21.50 -0.04 -11.03
CA VAL A 116 20.52 1.04 -10.93
C VAL A 116 20.77 1.89 -9.68
N SER A 117 20.64 3.21 -9.82
CA SER A 117 20.88 4.16 -8.72
C SER A 117 19.71 4.24 -7.74
N PHE A 118 18.49 4.03 -8.23
CA PHE A 118 17.29 4.03 -7.39
C PHE A 118 17.08 2.66 -6.76
N ARG A 119 16.98 2.63 -5.43
CA ARG A 119 16.68 1.43 -4.64
C ARG A 119 15.28 1.59 -4.04
N GLY A 120 14.28 1.03 -4.73
CA GLY A 120 12.89 1.02 -4.28
C GLY A 120 12.58 -0.16 -3.35
N SER A 121 11.33 -0.24 -2.89
CA SER A 121 10.84 -1.48 -2.27
C SER A 121 10.85 -2.60 -3.29
N ILE A 122 11.30 -3.78 -2.89
CA ILE A 122 11.15 -5.03 -3.63
C ILE A 122 10.50 -6.05 -2.71
N GLU A 123 9.43 -6.66 -3.18
CA GLU A 123 8.64 -7.62 -2.43
C GLU A 123 8.32 -8.82 -3.32
N ALA A 124 8.12 -9.97 -2.71
CA ALA A 124 7.68 -11.16 -3.41
C ALA A 124 6.49 -11.79 -2.70
N ARG A 125 5.61 -12.42 -3.47
CA ARG A 125 4.52 -13.26 -2.96
C ARG A 125 4.32 -14.47 -3.84
N ARG A 126 3.95 -15.58 -3.22
CA ARG A 126 3.59 -16.81 -3.93
C ARG A 126 2.15 -16.71 -4.43
N LEU A 127 1.93 -16.91 -5.73
CA LEU A 127 0.58 -16.95 -6.31
C LEU A 127 0.04 -18.39 -6.43
N SER A 128 0.93 -19.36 -6.63
CA SER A 128 0.59 -20.79 -6.68
C SER A 128 1.80 -21.64 -6.27
N SER A 129 1.71 -22.96 -6.35
CA SER A 129 2.78 -23.86 -5.92
C SER A 129 4.12 -23.64 -6.64
N GLN A 130 4.10 -23.19 -7.89
CA GLN A 130 5.31 -22.94 -8.69
C GLN A 130 5.45 -21.48 -9.13
N MET A 131 4.43 -20.65 -8.91
CA MET A 131 4.39 -19.28 -9.42
C MET A 131 4.61 -18.25 -8.31
N ILE A 132 5.61 -17.40 -8.52
CA ILE A 132 5.97 -16.30 -7.62
C ILE A 132 5.84 -14.99 -8.39
N GLU A 133 5.25 -14.01 -7.75
CA GLU A 133 5.22 -12.64 -8.22
C GLU A 133 6.26 -11.83 -7.45
N VAL A 134 7.12 -11.10 -8.17
CA VAL A 134 8.07 -10.13 -7.59
C VAL A 134 7.66 -8.74 -8.05
N VAL A 135 7.37 -7.87 -7.08
CA VAL A 135 6.96 -6.49 -7.33
C VAL A 135 8.05 -5.55 -6.85
N PHE A 136 8.47 -4.63 -7.71
CA PHE A 136 9.47 -3.63 -7.34
C PHE A 136 9.14 -2.24 -7.87
N ASP A 137 9.54 -1.23 -7.10
CA ASP A 137 9.35 0.17 -7.43
C ASP A 137 10.50 0.70 -8.31
N LEU A 138 10.15 1.56 -9.26
CA LEU A 138 11.04 2.10 -10.28
C LEU A 138 10.85 3.60 -10.43
N LYS A 139 11.92 4.33 -10.78
CA LYS A 139 11.85 5.71 -11.26
C LYS A 139 11.84 5.83 -12.78
N ASN A 140 12.43 4.85 -13.48
CA ASN A 140 12.44 4.79 -14.94
C ASN A 140 11.91 3.42 -15.40
N LYS A 141 11.02 3.42 -16.40
CA LYS A 141 10.48 2.21 -17.03
C LYS A 141 11.60 1.35 -17.64
N ASP A 142 12.66 1.98 -18.16
CA ASP A 142 13.77 1.28 -18.84
C ASP A 142 14.60 0.39 -17.90
N ASP A 143 14.55 0.65 -16.59
CA ASP A 143 15.30 -0.12 -15.61
C ASP A 143 14.61 -1.43 -15.23
N ALA A 144 13.35 -1.62 -15.63
CA ALA A 144 12.57 -2.82 -15.32
C ALA A 144 13.28 -4.10 -15.80
N GLY A 145 13.74 -4.13 -17.06
CA GLY A 145 14.41 -5.29 -17.63
C GLY A 145 15.74 -5.62 -16.96
N LYS A 146 16.51 -4.60 -16.54
CA LYS A 146 17.78 -4.77 -15.84
C LYS A 146 17.56 -5.40 -14.47
N ILE A 147 16.62 -4.86 -13.70
CA ILE A 147 16.29 -5.39 -12.38
C ILE A 147 15.72 -6.80 -12.51
N SER A 148 14.81 -7.06 -13.45
CA SER A 148 14.28 -8.41 -13.66
C SER A 148 15.35 -9.44 -13.99
N THR A 149 16.31 -9.08 -14.85
CA THR A 149 17.45 -9.95 -15.18
C THR A 149 18.31 -10.21 -13.94
N SER A 150 18.53 -9.19 -13.12
CA SER A 150 19.31 -9.30 -11.89
C SER A 150 18.60 -10.11 -10.80
N VAL A 151 17.27 -9.97 -10.66
CA VAL A 151 16.43 -10.82 -9.81
C VAL A 151 16.63 -12.27 -10.19
N LEU A 152 16.45 -12.60 -11.47
CA LEU A 152 16.59 -13.96 -11.97
C LEU A 152 17.98 -14.53 -11.72
N ARG A 153 19.04 -13.75 -12.03
CA ARG A 153 20.44 -14.14 -11.83
C ARG A 153 20.75 -14.38 -10.35
N THR A 154 20.38 -13.43 -9.49
CA THR A 154 20.67 -13.50 -8.06
C THR A 154 19.96 -14.70 -7.42
N LEU A 155 18.69 -14.91 -7.73
CA LEU A 155 17.93 -16.02 -7.16
C LEU A 155 18.40 -17.38 -7.69
N ASN A 156 18.74 -17.49 -8.99
CA ASN A 156 19.34 -18.73 -9.52
C ASN A 156 20.73 -18.99 -8.89
N LEU A 157 21.54 -17.96 -8.63
CA LEU A 157 22.80 -18.12 -7.90
C LEU A 157 22.58 -18.65 -6.46
N GLN A 158 21.56 -18.15 -5.74
CA GLN A 158 21.21 -18.69 -4.43
C GLN A 158 20.72 -20.14 -4.52
N THR A 159 19.97 -20.44 -5.58
CA THR A 159 19.47 -21.79 -5.87
C THR A 159 20.62 -22.76 -6.13
N GLU A 160 21.63 -22.36 -6.90
CA GLU A 160 22.82 -23.17 -7.19
C GLU A 160 23.70 -23.38 -5.94
N LYS A 161 23.82 -22.37 -5.08
CA LYS A 161 24.53 -22.52 -3.79
C LYS A 161 23.88 -23.54 -2.85
N LEU A 162 22.55 -23.70 -2.91
CA LEU A 162 21.86 -24.74 -2.15
C LEU A 162 22.14 -26.15 -2.68
N ASP A 163 22.41 -26.30 -3.98
CA ASP A 163 22.68 -27.59 -4.64
C ASP A 163 24.14 -28.04 -4.53
N GLU A 164 25.06 -27.13 -4.22
CA GLU A 164 26.51 -27.37 -4.28
C GLU A 164 26.95 -28.65 -3.54
N PHE A 165 26.23 -29.00 -2.47
CA PHE A 165 26.48 -30.20 -1.68
C PHE A 165 25.64 -31.43 -2.06
N GLN A 166 24.46 -31.23 -2.67
CA GLN A 166 23.54 -32.33 -2.98
C GLN A 166 23.79 -32.89 -4.39
N LYS A 167 24.12 -32.03 -5.36
CA LYS A 167 24.41 -32.38 -6.77
C LYS A 167 23.28 -33.20 -7.40
N GLU A 168 22.05 -32.73 -7.25
CA GLU A 168 20.86 -33.43 -7.75
C GLU A 168 20.62 -33.16 -9.24
N ASP A 169 20.42 -34.23 -10.03
CA ASP A 169 20.16 -34.11 -11.48
C ASP A 169 18.83 -33.40 -11.80
N THR A 170 17.91 -33.29 -10.83
CA THR A 170 16.61 -32.63 -10.97
C THR A 170 16.44 -31.40 -10.08
N TRP A 171 17.53 -30.65 -9.91
CA TRP A 171 17.52 -29.45 -9.09
C TRP A 171 16.63 -28.33 -9.61
N PHE A 172 16.18 -27.48 -8.69
CA PHE A 172 15.32 -26.32 -8.96
C PHE A 172 16.01 -25.28 -9.85
N VAL A 173 15.20 -24.65 -10.70
CA VAL A 173 15.56 -23.48 -11.49
C VAL A 173 14.40 -22.51 -11.52
N LEU A 174 14.72 -21.22 -11.51
CA LEU A 174 13.76 -20.17 -11.75
C LEU A 174 13.82 -19.72 -13.20
N VAL A 175 12.64 -19.58 -13.80
CA VAL A 175 12.45 -18.97 -15.12
C VAL A 175 11.57 -17.73 -14.94
N ALA A 176 11.92 -16.64 -15.62
CA ALA A 176 11.17 -15.39 -15.56
C ALA A 176 10.47 -15.09 -16.88
N ASN A 177 9.30 -14.48 -16.79
CA ASN A 177 8.65 -13.81 -17.92
C ASN A 177 9.14 -12.35 -18.05
N GLU A 178 8.76 -11.67 -19.12
CA GLU A 178 8.99 -10.23 -19.24
C GLU A 178 8.22 -9.44 -18.16
N PRO A 179 8.85 -8.43 -17.54
CA PRO A 179 8.19 -7.66 -16.50
C PRO A 179 7.08 -6.76 -17.06
N TYR A 180 5.92 -6.77 -16.40
CA TYR A 180 4.85 -5.82 -16.68
C TYR A 180 5.04 -4.54 -15.86
N VAL A 181 5.16 -3.39 -16.54
CA VAL A 181 5.40 -2.08 -15.90
C VAL A 181 4.12 -1.25 -15.87
N SER A 182 3.77 -0.75 -14.69
CA SER A 182 2.59 0.08 -14.45
C SER A 182 2.95 1.39 -13.74
N GLU A 183 2.12 2.43 -13.88
CA GLU A 183 2.35 3.71 -13.23
C GLU A 183 1.74 3.73 -11.83
N LYS A 184 2.54 4.11 -10.83
CA LYS A 184 2.13 4.25 -9.42
C LYS A 184 1.66 5.68 -9.13
N ARG A 185 0.77 6.20 -9.98
CA ARG A 185 0.16 7.52 -9.81
C ARG A 185 -1.27 7.40 -9.28
N LEU A 186 -1.66 8.31 -8.39
CA LEU A 186 -3.05 8.35 -7.93
C LEU A 186 -3.91 8.94 -9.04
N GLY A 187 -5.10 8.37 -9.28
CA GLY A 187 -6.03 8.94 -10.25
C GLY A 187 -6.49 10.34 -9.83
N LEU A 188 -6.57 11.27 -10.79
CA LEU A 188 -7.03 12.65 -10.58
C LEU A 188 -8.32 12.70 -9.75
N TRP A 189 -9.29 11.86 -10.09
CA TRP A 189 -10.58 11.80 -9.41
C TRP A 189 -10.48 11.37 -7.95
N ILE A 190 -9.56 10.47 -7.62
CA ILE A 190 -9.34 10.02 -6.24
C ILE A 190 -8.74 11.17 -5.43
N VAL A 191 -7.72 11.84 -5.98
CA VAL A 191 -7.08 13.00 -5.31
C VAL A 191 -8.08 14.13 -5.11
N LEU A 192 -8.87 14.46 -6.14
CA LEU A 192 -9.90 15.49 -6.05
C LEU A 192 -11.01 15.13 -5.06
N ALA A 193 -11.51 13.90 -5.08
CA ALA A 193 -12.55 13.46 -4.15
C ALA A 193 -12.07 13.52 -2.69
N PHE A 194 -10.85 13.04 -2.43
CA PHE A 194 -10.27 13.06 -1.10
C PHE A 194 -10.02 14.51 -0.62
N SER A 195 -9.48 15.35 -1.49
CA SER A 195 -9.23 16.77 -1.18
C SER A 195 -10.53 17.53 -0.94
N ALA A 196 -11.56 17.30 -1.75
CA ALA A 196 -12.88 17.88 -1.56
C ALA A 196 -13.52 17.41 -0.24
N MET A 197 -13.42 16.12 0.10
CA MET A 197 -13.94 15.58 1.36
C MET A 197 -13.29 16.23 2.58
N LEU A 198 -11.96 16.37 2.58
CA LEU A 198 -11.23 17.12 3.62
C LEU A 198 -11.65 18.58 3.65
N GLY A 199 -11.78 19.22 2.49
CA GLY A 199 -12.24 20.60 2.37
C GLY A 199 -13.64 20.81 2.96
N LEU A 200 -14.57 19.89 2.73
CA LEU A 200 -15.92 19.93 3.32
C LEU A 200 -15.86 19.78 4.84
N PHE A 201 -15.07 18.82 5.33
CA PHE A 201 -14.89 18.57 6.76
C PHE A 201 -14.32 19.79 7.47
N PHE A 202 -13.17 20.29 7.02
CA PHE A 202 -12.53 21.47 7.60
C PHE A 202 -13.30 22.75 7.34
N GLY A 203 -14.02 22.86 6.22
CA GLY A 203 -14.91 23.96 5.92
C GLY A 203 -16.04 24.08 6.95
N ALA A 204 -16.66 22.95 7.30
CA ALA A 204 -17.72 22.91 8.32
C ALA A 204 -17.20 23.37 9.69
N TRP A 205 -16.06 22.84 10.12
CA TRP A 205 -15.41 23.26 11.37
C TRP A 205 -14.98 24.72 11.35
N GLY A 206 -14.40 25.18 10.25
CA GLY A 206 -13.95 26.56 10.08
C GLY A 206 -15.10 27.57 10.20
N VAL A 207 -16.27 27.26 9.64
CA VAL A 207 -17.47 28.09 9.81
C VAL A 207 -17.95 28.10 11.27
N MET A 208 -18.01 26.94 11.92
CA MET A 208 -18.46 26.84 13.31
C MET A 208 -17.56 27.62 14.26
N ILE A 209 -16.24 27.44 14.14
CA ILE A 209 -15.23 28.16 14.94
C ILE A 209 -15.26 29.66 14.62
N GLY A 210 -15.30 30.03 13.34
CA GLY A 210 -15.34 31.42 12.91
C GLY A 210 -16.59 32.16 13.39
N ASN A 211 -17.72 31.47 13.53
CA ASN A 211 -18.93 32.03 14.11
C ASN A 211 -18.87 32.09 15.65
N TYR A 212 -18.25 31.11 16.29
CA TYR A 212 -18.03 31.11 17.74
C TYR A 212 -17.16 32.29 18.20
N LEU A 213 -16.07 32.57 17.48
CA LEU A 213 -15.13 33.65 17.81
C LEU A 213 -15.68 35.06 17.54
N LYS A 214 -16.73 35.20 16.72
CA LYS A 214 -17.38 36.48 16.44
C LYS A 214 -18.47 36.84 17.47
N ARG A 215 -18.86 35.89 18.33
CA ARG A 215 -19.76 36.11 19.46
C ARG A 215 -18.95 36.47 20.69
#